data_AF-A0A1Y4T9X0-F1
#
_entry.id   AF-A0A1Y4T9X0-F1
#
_cell.length_a   1.000
_cell.length_b   1.000
_cell.length_c   1.000
_cell.angle_alpha   90.00
_cell.angle_beta   90.00
_cell.angle_gamma   90.00
#
_symmetry.space_group_name_H-M   'P 1'
#
loop_
_entity.id
_entity.type
_entity.pdbx_description
1 polymer ?
#
loop_
_entity_poly.entity_id
_entity_poly.type
_entity_poly.pdbx_seq_one_letter_code
_entity_poly.pdbx_strand_id
1 'polypeptide(L)'
;MRFKNRAYETLQLLTFAFYPKTTLIACAVFSVFVITILGAVMAVMPKESTGYDIVFALTTGAVGSSIVSFVVELSSNYKHNRLAWHELQEYYSAVIHYEGHKQIMLRQTPHQRAEIKAHEEFVAAGGIEDILDYDKPKDIIQITWKLLPNFIPAFSSALRDKKEFLSNIEIDELKYILSEYGTIQSMIQQRILMSPMTYDALNHPDEDYLKSIYPSDVVKNMPDWVRKHLASNESQKACERYVEAILSDKFLLSDFMKNYDISQHGIDSYQSELDRLEEAEEKEPEEIDYDELDFSEPEDEETFRAQREEFDRQMELEERPFVSWCLSTCCQNISQSIDNLEKSMLNKPYYGMMIKYYQTLEKEPLDGIVASTSYEYEKKRLDKKLAKQKESASRE
;
A
#
# COMPACT_ATOMS: atom_id res chain seq x y z
N MET A 1 -29.89 10.68 -15.59
CA MET A 1 -28.50 10.19 -15.36
C MET A 1 -27.47 10.81 -16.29
N ARG A 2 -27.58 10.71 -17.63
CA ARG A 2 -26.55 11.24 -18.57
C ARG A 2 -26.17 12.72 -18.42
N PHE A 3 -27.11 13.62 -18.13
CA PHE A 3 -26.82 15.05 -17.94
C PHE A 3 -26.08 15.34 -16.61
N LYS A 4 -26.41 14.62 -15.53
CA LYS A 4 -25.69 14.73 -14.25
C LYS A 4 -24.24 14.27 -14.39
N ASN A 5 -24.00 13.18 -15.12
CA ASN A 5 -22.64 12.66 -15.34
C ASN A 5 -21.80 13.61 -16.21
N ARG A 6 -22.35 14.16 -17.30
CA ARG A 6 -21.62 15.16 -18.12
C ARG A 6 -21.32 16.46 -17.37
N ALA A 7 -22.26 16.96 -16.58
CA ALA A 7 -22.02 18.14 -15.75
C ALA A 7 -20.93 17.88 -14.71
N TYR A 8 -20.90 16.67 -14.13
CA TYR A 8 -19.87 16.25 -13.20
C TYR A 8 -18.50 16.15 -13.87
N GLU A 9 -18.37 15.48 -15.02
CA GLU A 9 -17.13 15.41 -15.82
C GLU A 9 -16.60 16.81 -16.20
N THR A 10 -17.49 17.71 -16.61
CA THR A 10 -17.11 19.08 -16.99
C THR A 10 -16.62 19.86 -15.77
N LEU A 11 -17.29 19.70 -14.61
CA LEU A 11 -16.88 20.33 -13.35
C LEU A 11 -15.51 19.79 -12.90
N GLN A 12 -15.26 18.50 -13.05
CA GLN A 12 -13.99 17.84 -12.74
C GLN A 12 -12.83 18.39 -13.59
N LEU A 13 -13.03 18.50 -14.91
CA LEU A 13 -12.05 19.10 -15.82
C LEU A 13 -11.79 20.57 -15.50
N LEU A 14 -12.84 21.30 -15.09
CA LEU A 14 -12.70 22.71 -14.71
C LEU A 14 -11.85 22.86 -13.46
N THR A 15 -11.99 21.96 -12.47
CA THR A 15 -11.16 22.00 -11.25
C THR A 15 -9.66 21.78 -11.50
N PHE A 16 -9.27 21.18 -12.63
CA PHE A 16 -7.85 21.01 -13.00
C PHE A 16 -7.20 22.36 -13.32
N ALA A 17 -7.93 23.32 -13.89
CA ALA A 17 -7.37 24.64 -14.18
C ALA A 17 -7.14 25.45 -12.89
N PHE A 18 -7.93 25.20 -11.84
CA PHE A 18 -7.90 25.96 -10.59
C PHE A 18 -6.98 25.39 -9.51
N TYR A 19 -6.26 24.29 -9.80
CA TYR A 19 -5.32 23.66 -8.88
C TYR A 19 -3.88 23.83 -9.40
N PRO A 20 -2.87 24.09 -8.54
CA PRO A 20 -3.01 24.52 -7.14
C PRO A 20 -3.62 25.93 -7.06
N LYS A 21 -4.40 26.19 -6.01
CA LYS A 21 -5.08 27.49 -5.82
C LYS A 21 -4.12 28.63 -5.47
N THR A 22 -2.93 28.31 -4.98
CA THR A 22 -1.96 29.26 -4.41
C THR A 22 -1.46 30.26 -5.44
N THR A 23 -1.08 29.80 -6.65
CA THR A 23 -0.56 30.69 -7.70
C THR A 23 -1.64 31.63 -8.23
N LEU A 24 -2.87 31.12 -8.39
CA LEU A 24 -4.03 31.91 -8.79
C LEU A 24 -4.42 32.95 -7.74
N ILE A 25 -4.39 32.59 -6.45
CA ILE A 25 -4.65 33.53 -5.36
C ILE A 25 -3.58 34.61 -5.32
N ALA A 26 -2.29 34.24 -5.43
CA ALA A 26 -1.19 35.21 -5.46
C ALA A 26 -1.34 36.19 -6.65
N CYS A 27 -1.66 35.67 -7.83
CA CYS A 27 -1.94 36.47 -9.03
C CYS A 27 -3.12 37.43 -8.81
N ALA A 28 -4.22 36.94 -8.24
CA ALA A 28 -5.41 37.76 -7.96
C ALA A 28 -5.13 38.85 -6.91
N VAL A 29 -4.46 38.52 -5.81
CA VAL A 29 -4.12 39.46 -4.74
C VAL A 29 -3.20 40.57 -5.25
N PHE A 30 -2.15 40.21 -6.00
CA PHE A 30 -1.25 41.19 -6.61
C PHE A 30 -1.99 42.12 -7.57
N SER A 31 -2.86 41.56 -8.42
CA SER A 31 -3.66 42.32 -9.38
C SER A 31 -4.60 43.30 -8.68
N VAL A 32 -5.32 42.84 -7.65
CA VAL A 32 -6.22 43.70 -6.85
C VAL A 32 -5.44 44.81 -6.17
N PHE A 33 -4.27 44.53 -5.61
CA PHE A 33 -3.43 45.53 -4.97
C PHE A 33 -3.03 46.66 -5.94
N VAL A 34 -2.53 46.30 -7.12
CA VAL A 34 -2.13 47.28 -8.15
C VAL A 34 -3.33 48.10 -8.64
N ILE A 35 -4.45 47.44 -8.96
CA ILE A 35 -5.67 48.11 -9.44
C ILE A 35 -6.23 49.05 -8.38
N THR A 36 -6.19 48.67 -7.10
CA THR A 36 -6.70 49.49 -5.99
C THR A 36 -5.85 50.75 -5.81
N ILE A 37 -4.51 50.65 -5.89
CA ILE A 37 -3.62 51.81 -5.82
C ILE A 37 -3.92 52.77 -6.98
N LEU A 38 -4.02 52.27 -8.20
CA LEU A 38 -4.32 53.10 -9.37
C LEU A 38 -5.71 53.74 -9.27
N GLY A 39 -6.71 52.99 -8.77
CA GLY A 39 -8.05 53.50 -8.49
C GLY A 39 -8.08 54.61 -7.45
N ALA A 40 -7.31 54.48 -6.37
CA ALA A 40 -7.19 55.51 -5.34
C ALA A 40 -6.52 56.78 -5.91
N VAL A 41 -5.48 56.64 -6.73
CA VAL A 41 -4.83 57.78 -7.41
C VAL A 41 -5.82 58.48 -8.35
N MET A 42 -6.61 57.74 -9.12
CA MET A 42 -7.66 58.33 -9.97
C MET A 42 -8.73 59.08 -9.18
N ALA A 43 -9.08 58.61 -7.98
CA ALA A 43 -10.12 59.24 -7.15
C ALA A 43 -9.71 60.62 -6.62
N VAL A 44 -8.40 60.88 -6.49
CA VAL A 44 -7.85 62.15 -6.01
C VAL A 44 -7.53 63.11 -7.17
N MET A 45 -7.48 62.63 -8.42
CA MET A 45 -7.15 63.44 -9.59
C MET A 45 -8.39 64.10 -10.24
N PRO A 46 -8.28 65.36 -10.71
CA PRO A 46 -9.36 65.99 -11.49
C PRO A 46 -9.56 65.26 -12.82
N LYS A 47 -10.81 64.96 -13.17
CA LYS A 47 -11.18 64.21 -14.39
C LYS A 47 -10.74 64.86 -15.70
N GLU A 48 -10.54 66.18 -15.71
CA GLU A 48 -10.10 66.93 -16.89
C GLU A 48 -8.56 67.08 -16.97
N SER A 49 -7.83 66.49 -16.04
CA SER A 49 -6.37 66.58 -16.02
C SER A 49 -5.74 65.51 -16.93
N THR A 50 -4.65 65.87 -17.61
CA THR A 50 -3.80 64.92 -18.34
C THR A 50 -3.30 63.77 -17.44
N GLY A 51 -3.13 64.03 -16.14
CA GLY A 51 -2.79 63.01 -15.15
C GLY A 51 -3.88 61.95 -14.98
N TYR A 52 -5.16 62.33 -14.99
CA TYR A 52 -6.28 61.39 -14.91
C TYR A 52 -6.30 60.45 -16.13
N ASP A 53 -6.13 60.98 -17.34
CA ASP A 53 -6.11 60.17 -18.57
C ASP A 53 -4.96 59.15 -18.58
N ILE A 54 -3.77 59.56 -18.09
CA ILE A 54 -2.62 58.67 -17.94
C ILE A 54 -2.92 57.54 -16.94
N VAL A 55 -3.46 57.87 -15.77
CA VAL A 55 -3.76 56.85 -14.73
C VAL A 55 -4.92 55.95 -15.16
N PHE A 56 -5.90 56.46 -15.90
CA PHE A 56 -6.98 55.67 -16.49
C PHE A 56 -6.47 54.66 -17.52
N ALA A 57 -5.58 55.08 -18.43
CA ALA A 57 -4.94 54.19 -19.38
C ALA A 57 -4.10 53.11 -18.68
N LEU A 58 -3.33 53.49 -17.65
CA LEU A 58 -2.57 52.55 -16.82
C LEU A 58 -3.47 51.55 -16.09
N THR A 59 -4.59 52.01 -15.53
CA THR A 59 -5.56 51.13 -14.85
C THR A 59 -6.18 50.14 -15.81
N THR A 60 -6.59 50.59 -16.99
CA THR A 60 -7.16 49.73 -18.03
C THR A 60 -6.14 48.69 -18.51
N GLY A 61 -4.88 49.11 -18.72
CA GLY A 61 -3.77 48.21 -19.05
C GLY A 61 -3.48 47.19 -17.93
N ALA A 62 -3.51 47.62 -16.67
CA ALA A 62 -3.32 46.74 -15.52
C ALA A 62 -4.44 45.70 -15.40
N VAL A 63 -5.71 46.10 -15.59
CA VAL A 63 -6.86 45.18 -15.60
C VAL A 63 -6.73 44.16 -16.75
N GLY A 64 -6.42 44.63 -17.97
CA GLY A 64 -6.23 43.74 -19.12
C GLY A 64 -5.10 42.73 -18.91
N SER A 65 -3.94 43.19 -18.43
CA SER A 65 -2.78 42.33 -18.13
C SER A 65 -3.09 41.32 -17.02
N SER A 66 -3.85 41.72 -16.01
CA SER A 66 -4.27 40.84 -14.91
C SER A 66 -5.15 39.70 -15.42
N ILE A 67 -6.12 40.00 -16.29
CA ILE A 67 -6.99 38.99 -16.91
C ILE A 67 -6.17 38.01 -17.75
N VAL A 68 -5.27 38.51 -18.59
CA VAL A 68 -4.41 37.66 -19.43
C VAL A 68 -3.52 36.78 -18.57
N SER A 69 -2.87 37.33 -17.55
CA SER A 69 -2.00 36.58 -16.63
C SER A 69 -2.78 35.48 -15.91
N PHE A 70 -3.99 35.78 -15.45
CA PHE A 70 -4.86 34.79 -14.80
C PHE A 70 -5.26 33.65 -15.76
N VAL A 71 -5.61 33.96 -17.00
CA VAL A 71 -5.97 32.95 -18.02
C VAL A 71 -4.77 32.09 -18.42
N VAL A 72 -3.58 32.69 -18.54
CA VAL A 72 -2.33 31.97 -18.83
C VAL A 72 -2.00 31.00 -17.68
N GLU A 73 -2.10 31.47 -16.43
CA GLU A 73 -1.86 30.64 -15.25
C GLU A 73 -2.86 29.48 -15.15
N LEU A 74 -4.16 29.75 -15.38
CA LEU A 74 -5.19 28.71 -15.45
C LEU A 74 -4.88 27.66 -16.53
N SER A 75 -4.44 28.11 -17.71
CA SER A 75 -4.10 27.22 -18.83
C SER A 75 -2.86 26.40 -18.54
N SER A 76 -1.86 27.00 -17.90
CA SER A 76 -0.64 26.34 -17.44
C SER A 76 -0.95 25.26 -16.41
N ASN A 77 -1.73 25.60 -15.37
CA ASN A 77 -2.21 24.68 -14.34
C ASN A 77 -2.99 23.51 -14.95
N TYR A 78 -3.93 23.80 -15.87
CA TYR A 78 -4.69 22.77 -16.55
C TYR A 78 -3.79 21.79 -17.31
N LYS A 79 -2.82 22.31 -18.09
CA LYS A 79 -1.88 21.48 -18.86
C LYS A 79 -1.02 20.62 -17.93
N HIS A 80 -0.48 21.20 -16.87
CA HIS A 80 0.34 20.50 -15.90
C HIS A 80 -0.45 19.39 -15.19
N ASN A 81 -1.63 19.69 -14.66
CA ASN A 81 -2.45 18.71 -13.94
C ASN A 81 -2.97 17.60 -14.86
N ARG A 82 -3.28 17.91 -16.12
CA ARG A 82 -3.65 16.91 -17.10
C ARG A 82 -2.50 15.96 -17.41
N LEU A 83 -1.27 16.47 -17.49
CA LEU A 83 -0.09 15.63 -17.68
C LEU A 83 0.17 14.78 -16.44
N ALA A 84 0.19 15.39 -15.24
CA ALA A 84 0.36 14.68 -13.97
C ALA A 84 -0.71 13.59 -13.77
N TRP A 85 -1.95 13.85 -14.19
CA TRP A 85 -3.04 12.85 -14.16
C TRP A 85 -2.73 11.61 -15.01
N HIS A 86 -2.18 11.79 -16.21
CA HIS A 86 -1.78 10.66 -17.05
C HIS A 86 -0.54 9.95 -16.49
N GLU A 87 0.47 10.71 -16.08
CA GLU A 87 1.76 10.19 -15.63
C GLU A 87 1.67 9.46 -14.27
N LEU A 88 0.76 9.89 -13.39
CA LEU A 88 0.54 9.31 -12.06
C LEU A 88 -0.72 8.43 -11.97
N GLN A 89 -1.30 8.05 -13.11
CA GLN A 89 -2.56 7.30 -13.13
C GLN A 89 -2.47 6.00 -12.33
N GLU A 90 -1.41 5.22 -12.52
CA GLU A 90 -1.22 3.93 -11.84
C GLU A 90 -1.03 4.10 -10.33
N TYR A 91 -0.20 5.07 -9.93
CA TYR A 91 0.01 5.44 -8.53
C TYR A 91 -1.30 5.79 -7.83
N TYR A 92 -2.07 6.72 -8.40
CA TYR A 92 -3.32 7.15 -7.81
C TYR A 92 -4.40 6.07 -7.83
N SER A 93 -4.42 5.24 -8.88
CA SER A 93 -5.28 4.07 -8.93
C SER A 93 -4.93 3.07 -7.82
N ALA A 94 -3.65 2.86 -7.52
CA ALA A 94 -3.22 1.97 -6.45
C ALA A 94 -3.69 2.45 -5.06
N VAL A 95 -3.54 3.75 -4.76
CA VAL A 95 -4.05 4.32 -3.50
C VAL A 95 -5.57 4.20 -3.39
N ILE A 96 -6.31 4.53 -4.45
CA ILE A 96 -7.78 4.42 -4.46
C ILE A 96 -8.22 2.96 -4.32
N HIS A 97 -7.54 2.05 -5.00
CA HIS A 97 -7.84 0.63 -4.93
C HIS A 97 -7.57 0.07 -3.53
N TYR A 98 -6.50 0.53 -2.87
CA TYR A 98 -6.22 0.22 -1.48
C TYR A 98 -7.36 0.67 -0.56
N GLU A 99 -7.77 1.93 -0.62
CA GLU A 99 -8.89 2.47 0.17
C GLU A 99 -10.18 1.68 -0.09
N GLY A 100 -10.52 1.42 -1.35
CA GLY A 100 -11.70 0.63 -1.70
C GLY A 100 -11.66 -0.79 -1.15
N HIS A 101 -10.53 -1.48 -1.23
CA HIS A 101 -10.36 -2.83 -0.67
C HIS A 101 -10.33 -2.83 0.85
N LYS A 102 -9.75 -1.80 1.47
CA LYS A 102 -9.75 -1.57 2.92
C LYS A 102 -11.18 -1.55 3.44
N GLN A 103 -12.05 -0.73 2.85
CA GLN A 103 -13.47 -0.65 3.23
C GLN A 103 -14.22 -1.99 3.08
N ILE A 104 -13.94 -2.75 2.02
CA ILE A 104 -14.56 -4.07 1.78
C ILE A 104 -14.10 -5.10 2.81
N MET A 105 -12.80 -5.14 3.12
CA MET A 105 -12.22 -6.11 4.06
C MET A 105 -12.52 -5.78 5.52
N LEU A 106 -12.72 -4.50 5.85
CA LEU A 106 -13.26 -4.06 7.13
C LEU A 106 -14.78 -4.29 7.27
N ARG A 107 -15.44 -4.79 6.21
CA ARG A 107 -16.90 -5.00 6.16
C ARG A 107 -17.71 -3.72 6.38
N GLN A 108 -17.17 -2.56 5.99
CA GLN A 108 -17.78 -1.25 6.23
C GLN A 108 -18.70 -0.76 5.11
N THR A 109 -18.79 -1.49 3.99
CA THR A 109 -19.68 -1.10 2.90
C THR A 109 -21.16 -1.19 3.31
N PRO A 110 -22.06 -0.39 2.72
CA PRO A 110 -23.47 -0.38 3.12
C PRO A 110 -24.16 -1.73 3.04
N HIS A 111 -23.84 -2.54 2.02
CA HIS A 111 -24.42 -3.88 1.88
C HIS A 111 -23.93 -4.85 2.97
N GLN A 112 -22.62 -4.87 3.26
CA GLN A 112 -22.06 -5.71 4.32
C GLN A 112 -22.58 -5.32 5.70
N ARG A 113 -22.65 -4.02 5.99
CA ARG A 113 -23.24 -3.52 7.26
C ARG A 113 -24.71 -3.91 7.40
N ALA A 114 -25.46 -3.94 6.30
CA ALA A 114 -26.84 -4.37 6.28
C ALA A 114 -26.98 -5.89 6.54
N GLU A 115 -26.11 -6.70 5.96
CA GLU A 115 -26.03 -8.16 6.23
C GLU A 115 -25.65 -8.45 7.68
N ILE A 116 -24.65 -7.76 8.22
CA ILE A 116 -24.23 -7.87 9.63
C ILE A 116 -25.41 -7.56 10.55
N LYS A 117 -26.14 -6.47 10.29
CA LYS A 117 -27.34 -6.13 11.05
C LYS A 117 -28.39 -7.25 11.02
N ALA A 118 -28.65 -7.86 9.85
CA ALA A 118 -29.58 -8.98 9.74
C ALA A 118 -29.11 -10.19 10.56
N HIS A 119 -27.80 -10.47 10.55
CA HIS A 119 -27.18 -11.53 11.34
C HIS A 119 -27.25 -11.27 12.85
N GLU A 120 -26.97 -10.04 13.31
CA GLU A 120 -27.12 -9.64 14.71
C GLU A 120 -28.55 -9.87 15.22
N GLU A 121 -29.56 -9.51 14.42
CA GLU A 121 -30.97 -9.78 14.75
C GLU A 121 -31.30 -11.28 14.79
N PHE A 122 -30.67 -12.09 13.92
CA PHE A 122 -30.82 -13.55 13.91
C PHE A 122 -30.23 -14.17 15.19
N VAL A 123 -29.03 -13.76 15.58
CA VAL A 123 -28.38 -14.21 16.82
C VAL A 123 -29.21 -13.77 18.04
N ALA A 124 -29.69 -12.52 18.07
CA ALA A 124 -30.57 -12.03 19.13
C ALA A 124 -31.89 -12.82 19.24
N ALA A 125 -32.36 -13.42 18.14
CA ALA A 125 -33.55 -14.28 18.13
C ALA A 125 -33.27 -15.74 18.53
N GLY A 126 -32.05 -16.05 18.98
CA GLY A 126 -31.60 -17.37 19.42
C GLY A 126 -31.04 -18.25 18.30
N GLY A 127 -30.71 -17.66 17.14
CA GLY A 127 -30.10 -18.37 16.03
C GLY A 127 -28.61 -18.66 16.26
N ILE A 128 -28.15 -19.83 15.80
CA ILE A 128 -26.73 -20.23 15.91
C ILE A 128 -26.16 -20.41 14.50
N GLU A 129 -25.17 -19.60 14.15
CA GLU A 129 -24.42 -19.74 12.89
C GLU A 129 -22.99 -19.26 13.12
N ASP A 130 -22.02 -20.14 12.83
CA ASP A 130 -20.62 -19.75 12.82
C ASP A 130 -20.36 -18.83 11.62
N ILE A 131 -19.83 -17.64 11.90
CA ILE A 131 -19.33 -16.75 10.86
C ILE A 131 -18.04 -17.37 10.31
N LEU A 132 -18.02 -17.69 9.01
CA LEU A 132 -16.82 -18.20 8.34
C LEU A 132 -15.67 -17.21 8.54
N ASP A 133 -14.43 -17.69 8.65
CA ASP A 133 -13.30 -16.79 8.91
C ASP A 133 -13.05 -15.76 7.79
N TYR A 134 -13.41 -16.12 6.55
CA TYR A 134 -13.43 -15.19 5.41
C TYR A 134 -14.48 -14.07 5.58
N ASP A 135 -15.52 -14.33 6.36
CA ASP A 135 -16.60 -13.39 6.61
C ASP A 135 -16.37 -12.44 7.79
N LYS A 136 -15.32 -12.68 8.58
CA LYS A 136 -14.90 -11.78 9.64
C LYS A 136 -14.20 -10.54 9.08
N PRO A 137 -14.41 -9.36 9.67
CA PRO A 137 -13.62 -8.18 9.34
C PRO A 137 -12.14 -8.47 9.64
N LYS A 138 -11.27 -8.11 8.70
CA LYS A 138 -9.82 -8.21 8.87
C LYS A 138 -9.28 -6.88 9.42
N ASP A 139 -8.24 -6.92 10.24
CA ASP A 139 -7.61 -5.70 10.71
C ASP A 139 -6.77 -5.02 9.62
N ILE A 140 -6.35 -3.78 9.86
CA ILE A 140 -5.64 -2.97 8.87
C ILE A 140 -4.28 -3.55 8.47
N ILE A 141 -3.61 -4.25 9.38
CA ILE A 141 -2.31 -4.88 9.16
C ILE A 141 -2.49 -6.06 8.20
N GLN A 142 -3.47 -6.92 8.46
CA GLN A 142 -3.85 -8.03 7.58
C GLN A 142 -4.25 -7.55 6.19
N ILE A 143 -5.00 -6.45 6.11
CA ILE A 143 -5.40 -5.83 4.83
C ILE A 143 -4.16 -5.36 4.08
N THR A 144 -3.28 -4.63 4.75
CA THR A 144 -2.05 -4.07 4.16
C THR A 144 -1.16 -5.17 3.63
N TRP A 145 -0.86 -6.18 4.46
CA TRP A 145 -0.08 -7.36 4.07
C TRP A 145 -0.59 -7.99 2.78
N LYS A 146 -1.90 -8.26 2.72
CA LYS A 146 -2.56 -8.89 1.58
C LYS A 146 -2.52 -8.05 0.30
N LEU A 147 -2.36 -6.74 0.41
CA LEU A 147 -2.39 -5.79 -0.71
C LEU A 147 -1.00 -5.30 -1.14
N LEU A 148 0.07 -5.60 -0.39
CA LEU A 148 1.45 -5.20 -0.73
C LEU A 148 1.80 -5.44 -2.20
N PRO A 149 1.57 -6.66 -2.78
CA PRO A 149 1.95 -6.92 -4.17
C PRO A 149 1.23 -6.03 -5.19
N ASN A 150 0.07 -5.47 -4.83
CA ASN A 150 -0.75 -4.68 -5.75
C ASN A 150 -0.29 -3.22 -5.86
N PHE A 151 0.17 -2.62 -4.75
CA PHE A 151 0.48 -1.18 -4.73
C PHE A 151 1.97 -0.88 -4.74
N ILE A 152 2.82 -1.77 -4.21
CA ILE A 152 4.27 -1.53 -4.14
C ILE A 152 4.88 -1.27 -5.53
N PRO A 153 4.58 -2.05 -6.58
CA PRO A 153 5.15 -1.79 -7.91
C PRO A 153 4.81 -0.40 -8.46
N ALA A 154 3.55 0.03 -8.28
CA ALA A 154 3.09 1.35 -8.71
C ALA A 154 3.78 2.47 -7.92
N PHE A 155 3.99 2.27 -6.62
CA PHE A 155 4.67 3.22 -5.73
C PHE A 155 6.15 3.35 -6.08
N SER A 156 6.83 2.23 -6.31
CA SER A 156 8.23 2.20 -6.75
C SER A 156 8.43 2.89 -8.10
N SER A 157 7.56 2.61 -9.09
CA SER A 157 7.65 3.25 -10.40
C SER A 157 7.36 4.75 -10.32
N ALA A 158 6.36 5.18 -9.54
CA ALA A 158 6.06 6.60 -9.38
C ALA A 158 7.24 7.36 -8.76
N LEU A 159 7.86 6.80 -7.71
CA LEU A 159 9.00 7.46 -7.06
C LEU A 159 10.25 7.51 -7.94
N ARG A 160 10.50 6.47 -8.75
CA ARG A 160 11.68 6.38 -9.61
C ARG A 160 11.53 7.19 -10.90
N ASP A 161 10.37 7.07 -11.54
CA ASP A 161 10.19 7.47 -12.94
C ASP A 161 9.35 8.76 -13.08
N LYS A 162 8.58 9.15 -12.05
CA LYS A 162 7.57 10.22 -12.11
C LYS A 162 7.68 11.23 -10.96
N LYS A 163 8.86 11.31 -10.35
CA LYS A 163 9.10 12.10 -9.15
C LYS A 163 8.77 13.59 -9.31
N GLU A 164 8.98 14.16 -10.49
CA GLU A 164 8.70 15.58 -10.75
C GLU A 164 7.21 15.96 -10.66
N PHE A 165 6.30 14.99 -10.72
CA PHE A 165 4.85 15.22 -10.62
C PHE A 165 4.31 15.05 -9.20
N LEU A 166 5.12 14.51 -8.29
CA LEU A 166 4.75 14.26 -6.91
C LEU A 166 5.01 15.48 -6.04
N SER A 167 4.14 15.72 -5.06
CA SER A 167 4.42 16.68 -3.98
C SER A 167 5.49 16.14 -3.04
N ASN A 168 6.16 17.03 -2.28
CA ASN A 168 7.15 16.62 -1.29
C ASN A 168 6.58 15.62 -0.27
N ILE A 169 5.34 15.84 0.18
CA ILE A 169 4.64 14.91 1.08
C ILE A 169 4.48 13.54 0.43
N GLU A 170 4.02 13.48 -0.82
CA GLU A 170 3.90 12.19 -1.54
C GLU A 170 5.26 11.50 -1.68
N ILE A 171 6.33 12.24 -1.97
CA ILE A 171 7.69 11.68 -2.10
C ILE A 171 8.19 11.11 -0.78
N ASP A 172 8.01 11.83 0.33
CA ASP A 172 8.52 11.43 1.64
C ASP A 172 7.77 10.19 2.17
N GLU A 173 6.44 10.17 2.03
CA GLU A 173 5.62 9.02 2.40
C GLU A 173 5.92 7.80 1.51
N LEU A 174 6.10 7.97 0.19
CA LEU A 174 6.48 6.86 -0.69
C LEU A 174 7.85 6.27 -0.34
N LYS A 175 8.84 7.10 -0.01
CA LYS A 175 10.15 6.62 0.46
C LYS A 175 10.01 5.83 1.75
N TYR A 176 9.20 6.33 2.68
CA TYR A 176 8.97 5.66 3.95
C TYR A 176 8.32 4.29 3.74
N ILE A 177 7.25 4.21 2.93
CA ILE A 177 6.60 2.94 2.57
C ILE A 177 7.58 1.95 1.94
N LEU A 178 8.41 2.40 0.99
CA LEU A 178 9.39 1.52 0.34
C LEU A 178 10.52 1.10 1.28
N SER A 179 10.86 1.91 2.29
CA SER A 179 11.81 1.53 3.34
C SER A 179 11.24 0.42 4.21
N GLU A 180 10.01 0.58 4.70
CA GLU A 180 9.32 -0.45 5.50
C GLU A 180 9.13 -1.75 4.69
N TYR A 181 8.80 -1.63 3.41
CA TYR A 181 8.74 -2.78 2.50
C TYR A 181 10.11 -3.45 2.31
N GLY A 182 11.21 -2.68 2.28
CA GLY A 182 12.57 -3.21 2.26
C GLY A 182 12.88 -4.08 3.49
N THR A 183 12.37 -3.71 4.67
CA THR A 183 12.45 -4.54 5.87
C THR A 183 11.68 -5.85 5.70
N ILE A 184 10.45 -5.80 5.16
CA ILE A 184 9.65 -7.01 4.85
C ILE A 184 10.41 -7.92 3.88
N GLN A 185 11.00 -7.36 2.82
CA GLN A 185 11.80 -8.11 1.86
C GLN A 185 12.99 -8.78 2.53
N SER A 186 13.68 -8.07 3.42
CA SER A 186 14.84 -8.60 4.15
C SER A 186 14.45 -9.77 5.06
N MET A 187 13.31 -9.67 5.75
CA MET A 187 12.79 -10.76 6.59
C MET A 187 12.48 -12.01 5.77
N ILE A 188 11.80 -11.86 4.63
CA ILE A 188 11.51 -12.99 3.73
C ILE A 188 12.80 -13.59 3.15
N GLN A 189 13.76 -12.74 2.78
CA GLN A 189 15.06 -13.19 2.27
C GLN A 189 15.81 -14.01 3.32
N GLN A 190 15.82 -13.60 4.59
CA GLN A 190 16.41 -14.38 5.68
C GLN A 190 15.77 -15.77 5.81
N ARG A 191 14.44 -15.89 5.67
CA ARG A 191 13.77 -17.21 5.70
C ARG A 191 14.14 -18.09 4.53
N ILE A 192 14.36 -17.52 3.35
CA ILE A 192 14.87 -18.28 2.20
C ILE A 192 16.33 -18.71 2.44
N LEU A 193 17.16 -17.84 3.03
CA LEU A 193 18.56 -18.16 3.34
C LEU A 193 18.69 -19.34 4.32
N MET A 194 17.76 -19.46 5.27
CA MET A 194 17.66 -20.58 6.21
C MET A 194 16.94 -21.81 5.62
N SER A 195 16.61 -21.81 4.33
CA SER A 195 15.97 -22.97 3.70
C SER A 195 16.99 -23.94 3.11
N PRO A 196 16.63 -25.23 2.98
CA PRO A 196 17.48 -26.24 2.33
C PRO A 196 17.87 -25.85 0.89
N MET A 197 17.02 -25.07 0.22
CA MET A 197 17.27 -24.58 -1.14
C MET A 197 18.55 -23.74 -1.23
N THR A 198 18.85 -22.94 -0.21
CA THR A 198 20.07 -22.12 -0.18
C THR A 198 21.30 -23.01 0.02
N TYR A 199 21.20 -24.06 0.83
CA TYR A 199 22.26 -25.06 0.96
C TYR A 199 22.55 -25.74 -0.38
N ASP A 200 21.51 -26.20 -1.09
CA ASP A 200 21.65 -26.85 -2.39
C ASP A 200 22.22 -25.87 -3.44
N ALA A 201 21.78 -24.61 -3.45
CA ALA A 201 22.29 -23.59 -4.36
C ALA A 201 23.80 -23.30 -4.16
N LEU A 202 24.30 -23.41 -2.93
CA LEU A 202 25.69 -23.17 -2.59
C LEU A 202 26.58 -24.39 -2.82
N ASN A 203 26.13 -25.57 -2.39
CA ASN A 203 26.97 -26.77 -2.32
C ASN A 203 26.73 -27.76 -3.46
N HIS A 204 25.56 -27.73 -4.08
CA HIS A 204 25.16 -28.60 -5.18
C HIS A 204 24.63 -27.80 -6.39
N PRO A 205 25.40 -26.81 -6.91
CA PRO A 205 24.90 -25.97 -7.98
C PRO A 205 24.74 -26.75 -9.29
N ASP A 206 23.68 -26.42 -10.04
CA ASP A 206 23.43 -27.03 -11.35
C ASP A 206 24.44 -26.52 -12.39
N GLU A 207 25.54 -27.26 -12.56
CA GLU A 207 26.55 -26.95 -13.57
C GLU A 207 26.02 -27.13 -15.00
N ASP A 208 24.99 -27.94 -15.22
CA ASP A 208 24.41 -28.15 -16.55
C ASP A 208 23.71 -26.87 -17.05
N TYR A 209 23.22 -26.03 -16.14
CA TYR A 209 22.69 -24.71 -16.48
C TYR A 209 23.70 -23.84 -17.23
N LEU A 210 25.01 -23.97 -16.96
CA LEU A 210 26.04 -23.21 -17.67
C LEU A 210 26.07 -23.51 -19.19
N LYS A 211 25.60 -24.68 -19.61
CA LYS A 211 25.48 -25.04 -21.04
C LYS A 211 24.39 -24.23 -21.75
N SER A 212 23.46 -23.62 -21.02
CA SER A 212 22.46 -22.71 -21.58
C SER A 212 23.00 -21.29 -21.82
N ILE A 213 24.11 -20.92 -21.16
CA ILE A 213 24.71 -19.59 -21.21
C ILE A 213 25.97 -19.58 -22.09
N TYR A 214 26.81 -20.62 -21.97
CA TYR A 214 28.11 -20.70 -22.62
C TYR A 214 28.16 -21.81 -23.68
N PRO A 215 28.91 -21.63 -24.78
CA PRO A 215 29.13 -22.70 -25.76
C PRO A 215 29.73 -23.95 -25.12
N SER A 216 29.37 -25.13 -25.63
CA SER A 216 29.81 -26.42 -25.06
C SER A 216 31.33 -26.56 -24.99
N ASP A 217 32.07 -26.03 -25.97
CA ASP A 217 33.54 -26.04 -25.98
C ASP A 217 34.14 -25.15 -24.88
N VAL A 218 33.46 -24.07 -24.49
CA VAL A 218 33.90 -23.20 -23.40
C VAL A 218 33.70 -23.91 -22.06
N VAL A 219 32.51 -24.49 -21.84
CA VAL A 219 32.21 -25.23 -20.60
C VAL A 219 33.14 -26.44 -20.44
N LYS A 220 33.41 -27.17 -21.53
CA LYS A 220 34.30 -28.33 -21.54
C LYS A 220 35.74 -28.00 -21.15
N ASN A 221 36.23 -26.82 -21.54
CA ASN A 221 37.60 -26.38 -21.26
C ASN A 221 37.70 -25.53 -19.99
N MET A 222 36.58 -25.25 -19.31
CA MET A 222 36.53 -24.46 -18.09
C MET A 222 37.09 -25.26 -16.91
N PRO A 223 38.01 -24.68 -16.10
CA PRO A 223 38.48 -25.31 -14.87
C PRO A 223 37.32 -25.59 -13.91
N ASP A 224 37.37 -26.71 -13.19
CA ASP A 224 36.25 -27.14 -12.33
C ASP A 224 35.90 -26.11 -11.24
N TRP A 225 36.89 -25.45 -10.64
CA TRP A 225 36.63 -24.41 -9.64
C TRP A 225 35.90 -23.18 -10.23
N VAL A 226 36.20 -22.81 -11.49
CA VAL A 226 35.50 -21.73 -12.19
C VAL A 226 34.06 -22.16 -12.50
N ARG A 227 33.89 -23.40 -12.98
CA ARG A 227 32.58 -23.96 -13.32
C ARG A 227 31.66 -23.99 -12.10
N LYS A 228 32.14 -24.52 -10.98
CA LYS A 228 31.42 -24.56 -9.70
C LYS A 228 31.06 -23.17 -9.18
N HIS A 229 32.02 -22.24 -9.21
CA HIS A 229 31.78 -20.87 -8.75
C HIS A 229 30.71 -20.15 -9.59
N LEU A 230 30.79 -20.25 -10.93
CA LEU A 230 29.81 -19.64 -11.82
C LEU A 230 28.43 -20.29 -11.67
N ALA A 231 28.36 -21.62 -11.56
CA ALA A 231 27.10 -22.32 -11.33
C ALA A 231 26.48 -21.92 -9.98
N SER A 232 27.27 -21.86 -8.91
CA SER A 232 26.80 -21.39 -7.59
C SER A 232 26.29 -19.95 -7.62
N ASN A 233 26.99 -19.04 -8.30
CA ASN A 233 26.53 -17.66 -8.45
C ASN A 233 25.17 -17.59 -9.18
N GLU A 234 24.95 -18.42 -10.21
CA GLU A 234 23.66 -18.46 -10.91
C GLU A 234 22.56 -19.10 -10.06
N SER A 235 22.87 -20.15 -9.29
CA SER A 235 21.93 -20.76 -8.33
C SER A 235 21.53 -19.77 -7.22
N GLN A 236 22.46 -18.97 -6.71
CA GLN A 236 22.16 -17.91 -5.73
C GLN A 236 21.23 -16.83 -6.31
N LYS A 237 21.49 -16.39 -7.55
CA LYS A 237 20.57 -15.48 -8.26
C LYS A 237 19.19 -16.11 -8.47
N ALA A 238 19.10 -17.42 -8.64
CA ALA A 238 17.83 -18.12 -8.70
C ALA A 238 17.09 -18.04 -7.35
N CYS A 239 17.79 -18.22 -6.22
CA CYS A 239 17.24 -17.98 -4.88
C CYS A 239 16.69 -16.56 -4.72
N GLU A 240 17.39 -15.54 -5.21
CA GLU A 240 16.91 -14.14 -5.18
C GLU A 240 15.60 -13.95 -5.99
N ARG A 241 15.47 -14.63 -7.13
CA ARG A 241 14.24 -14.60 -7.94
C ARG A 241 13.04 -15.21 -7.22
N TYR A 242 13.25 -16.18 -6.31
CA TYR A 242 12.16 -16.70 -5.47
C TYR A 242 11.61 -15.63 -4.52
N VAL A 243 12.49 -14.81 -3.92
CA VAL A 243 12.08 -13.69 -3.06
C VAL A 243 11.17 -12.74 -3.84
N GLU A 244 11.60 -12.34 -5.04
CA GLU A 244 10.83 -11.45 -5.92
C GLU A 244 9.48 -12.08 -6.32
N ALA A 245 9.47 -13.37 -6.67
CA ALA A 245 8.24 -14.07 -7.03
C ALA A 245 7.24 -14.16 -5.88
N ILE A 246 7.71 -14.47 -4.65
CA ILE A 246 6.88 -14.52 -3.45
C ILE A 246 6.29 -13.14 -3.17
N LEU A 247 7.11 -12.10 -3.20
CA LEU A 247 6.70 -10.73 -2.92
C LEU A 247 5.76 -10.13 -3.96
N SER A 248 5.84 -10.60 -5.21
CA SER A 248 5.03 -10.12 -6.33
C SER A 248 3.69 -10.84 -6.47
N ASP A 249 3.50 -11.98 -5.82
CA ASP A 249 2.28 -12.77 -5.91
C ASP A 249 1.60 -12.91 -4.53
N LYS A 250 0.35 -12.47 -4.46
CA LYS A 250 -0.44 -12.48 -3.23
C LYS A 250 -0.66 -13.89 -2.66
N PHE A 251 -0.82 -14.89 -3.51
CA PHE A 251 -1.00 -16.27 -3.06
C PHE A 251 0.31 -16.80 -2.49
N LEU A 252 1.43 -16.62 -3.21
CA LEU A 252 2.74 -17.06 -2.74
C LEU A 252 3.14 -16.36 -1.44
N LEU A 253 2.96 -15.04 -1.33
CA LEU A 253 3.24 -14.29 -0.11
C LEU A 253 2.44 -14.82 1.09
N SER A 254 1.15 -15.10 0.87
CA SER A 254 0.27 -15.57 1.94
C SER A 254 0.59 -17.02 2.36
N ASP A 255 0.90 -17.90 1.40
CA ASP A 255 1.21 -19.30 1.71
C ASP A 255 2.59 -19.45 2.35
N PHE A 256 3.58 -18.68 1.86
CA PHE A 256 4.94 -18.67 2.41
C PHE A 256 4.96 -18.22 3.88
N MET A 257 4.14 -17.22 4.22
CA MET A 257 4.09 -16.65 5.57
C MET A 257 2.89 -17.12 6.41
N LYS A 258 2.23 -18.23 6.04
CA LYS A 258 0.97 -18.67 6.67
C LYS A 258 1.05 -18.96 8.17
N ASN A 259 2.23 -19.30 8.68
CA ASN A 259 2.45 -19.64 10.08
C ASN A 259 2.83 -18.42 10.93
N TYR A 260 2.99 -17.24 10.32
CA TYR A 260 3.32 -16.00 11.01
C TYR A 260 2.05 -15.22 11.30
N ASP A 261 1.98 -14.62 12.48
CA ASP A 261 0.83 -13.80 12.87
C ASP A 261 1.03 -12.35 12.44
N ILE A 262 0.59 -12.05 11.21
CA ILE A 262 0.69 -10.72 10.62
C ILE A 262 -0.64 -10.00 10.83
N SER A 263 -0.81 -9.45 12.04
CA SER A 263 -2.06 -8.85 12.52
C SER A 263 -1.81 -7.88 13.67
N GLN A 264 -2.87 -7.24 14.17
CA GLN A 264 -2.77 -6.45 15.41
C GLN A 264 -2.38 -7.32 16.61
N HIS A 265 -2.86 -8.57 16.66
CA HIS A 265 -2.50 -9.52 17.72
C HIS A 265 -1.00 -9.86 17.67
N GLY A 266 -0.40 -9.91 16.48
CA GLY A 266 1.05 -10.08 16.32
C GLY A 266 1.87 -8.94 16.92
N ILE A 267 1.35 -7.71 16.91
CA ILE A 267 2.00 -6.60 17.62
C ILE A 267 1.83 -6.76 19.13
N ASP A 268 0.57 -6.91 19.56
CA ASP A 268 0.19 -6.86 20.98
C ASP A 268 0.79 -8.02 21.79
N SER A 269 0.89 -9.21 21.18
CA SER A 269 1.32 -10.43 21.87
C SER A 269 2.83 -10.51 22.02
N TYR A 270 3.56 -10.08 21.00
CA TYR A 270 5.00 -10.30 20.91
C TYR A 270 5.84 -9.14 21.42
N GLN A 271 5.25 -7.98 21.68
CA GLN A 271 5.94 -6.87 22.33
C GLN A 271 6.58 -7.28 23.67
N SER A 272 5.84 -8.04 24.49
CA SER A 272 6.35 -8.53 25.78
C SER A 272 7.37 -9.68 25.67
N GLU A 273 7.37 -10.42 24.56
CA GLU A 273 8.38 -11.46 24.29
C GLU A 273 9.69 -10.81 23.83
N LEU A 274 9.62 -9.71 23.08
CA LEU A 274 10.78 -8.92 22.70
C LEU A 274 11.43 -8.22 23.89
N ASP A 275 10.63 -7.65 24.78
CA ASP A 275 11.15 -7.07 26.03
C ASP A 275 11.92 -8.14 26.85
N ARG A 276 11.43 -9.40 26.85
CA ARG A 276 12.13 -10.52 27.51
C ARG A 276 13.38 -11.00 26.78
N LEU A 277 13.38 -10.95 25.45
CA LEU A 277 14.54 -11.32 24.64
C LEU A 277 15.65 -10.27 24.74
N GLU A 278 15.32 -8.98 24.74
CA GLU A 278 16.26 -7.88 25.01
C GLU A 278 16.85 -8.01 26.43
N GLU A 279 16.03 -8.31 27.44
CA GLU A 279 16.49 -8.59 28.82
C GLU A 279 17.34 -9.88 28.93
N ALA A 280 17.18 -10.83 28.00
CA ALA A 280 17.97 -12.06 27.95
C ALA A 280 19.30 -11.87 27.21
N GLU A 281 19.34 -11.04 26.16
CA GLU A 281 20.58 -10.63 25.46
C GLU A 281 21.49 -9.73 26.32
N GLU A 282 20.95 -9.02 27.32
CA GLU A 282 21.76 -8.31 28.33
C GLU A 282 22.52 -9.26 29.27
N LYS A 283 22.18 -10.56 29.29
CA LYS A 283 23.00 -11.60 29.93
C LYS A 283 24.04 -12.04 28.90
N GLU A 284 25.31 -12.15 29.31
CA GLU A 284 26.36 -12.68 28.44
C GLU A 284 25.85 -13.97 27.78
N PRO A 285 25.93 -14.08 26.43
CA PRO A 285 25.58 -15.32 25.77
C PRO A 285 26.40 -16.43 26.43
N GLU A 286 25.76 -17.53 26.81
CA GLU A 286 26.49 -18.72 27.26
C GLU A 286 27.54 -19.02 26.18
N GLU A 287 28.83 -18.92 26.54
CA GLU A 287 29.92 -19.25 25.62
C GLU A 287 29.64 -20.65 25.09
N ILE A 288 29.30 -20.74 23.80
CA ILE A 288 29.16 -22.01 23.12
C ILE A 288 30.51 -22.70 23.27
N ASP A 289 30.54 -23.82 23.98
CA ASP A 289 31.75 -24.61 24.14
C ASP A 289 32.06 -25.30 22.81
N TYR A 290 32.82 -24.60 21.96
CA TYR A 290 33.26 -25.11 20.67
C TYR A 290 34.15 -26.36 20.79
N ASP A 291 34.64 -26.69 22.00
CA ASP A 291 35.39 -27.92 22.27
C ASP A 291 34.47 -29.13 22.54
N GLU A 292 33.17 -28.94 22.76
CA GLU A 292 32.17 -30.00 22.93
C GLU A 292 31.52 -30.44 21.60
N LEU A 293 31.66 -29.63 20.54
CA LEU A 293 31.26 -29.97 19.17
C LEU A 293 32.31 -30.88 18.53
N ASP A 294 32.03 -32.18 18.49
CA ASP A 294 32.91 -33.18 17.88
C ASP A 294 32.88 -33.12 16.34
N PHE A 295 33.74 -32.29 15.75
CA PHE A 295 33.97 -32.22 14.30
C PHE A 295 34.88 -33.35 13.76
N SER A 296 35.20 -34.37 14.58
CA SER A 296 36.20 -35.39 14.21
C SER A 296 35.64 -36.55 13.40
N GLU A 297 34.31 -36.74 13.37
CA GLU A 297 33.66 -37.72 12.51
C GLU A 297 33.18 -37.07 11.20
N PRO A 298 33.55 -37.62 10.02
CA PRO A 298 32.95 -37.18 8.78
C PRO A 298 31.50 -37.63 8.77
N GLU A 299 30.59 -36.76 9.21
CA GLU A 299 29.17 -36.96 9.00
C GLU A 299 28.93 -37.17 7.52
N ASP A 300 28.21 -38.23 7.17
CA ASP A 300 27.72 -38.36 5.81
C ASP A 300 26.85 -37.13 5.48
N GLU A 301 26.92 -36.68 4.22
CA GLU A 301 26.28 -35.44 3.76
C GLU A 301 24.77 -35.42 4.06
N GLU A 302 24.14 -36.59 4.08
CA GLU A 302 22.72 -36.76 4.40
C GLU A 302 22.44 -36.50 5.88
N THR A 303 23.28 -36.98 6.79
CA THR A 303 23.19 -36.73 8.24
C THR A 303 23.44 -35.25 8.54
N PHE A 304 24.47 -34.65 7.96
CA PHE A 304 24.75 -33.22 8.11
C PHE A 304 23.56 -32.37 7.63
N ARG A 305 22.98 -32.72 6.47
CA ARG A 305 21.79 -32.05 5.94
C ARG A 305 20.62 -32.17 6.90
N ALA A 306 20.33 -33.38 7.41
CA ALA A 306 19.23 -33.59 8.33
C ALA A 306 19.38 -32.80 9.64
N GLN A 307 20.59 -32.72 10.19
CA GLN A 307 20.88 -31.92 11.39
C GLN A 307 20.69 -30.42 11.12
N ARG A 308 21.17 -29.92 9.98
CA ARG A 308 20.98 -28.53 9.59
C ARG A 308 19.50 -28.20 9.39
N GLU A 309 18.74 -29.06 8.73
CA GLU A 309 17.30 -28.88 8.53
C GLU A 309 16.52 -28.87 9.87
N GLU A 310 16.97 -29.63 10.86
CA GLU A 310 16.41 -29.59 12.21
C GLU A 310 16.77 -28.28 12.93
N PHE A 311 18.04 -27.87 12.88
CA PHE A 311 18.49 -26.60 13.44
C PHE A 311 17.74 -25.41 12.83
N ASP A 312 17.66 -25.33 11.50
CA ASP A 312 16.96 -24.26 10.78
C ASP A 312 15.47 -24.21 11.17
N ARG A 313 14.84 -25.37 11.44
CA ARG A 313 13.45 -25.45 11.92
C ARG A 313 13.30 -24.95 13.36
N GLN A 314 14.25 -25.27 14.24
CA GLN A 314 14.24 -24.76 15.62
C GLN A 314 14.41 -23.25 15.64
N MET A 315 15.39 -22.74 14.90
CA MET A 315 15.59 -21.30 14.71
C MET A 315 14.34 -20.61 14.14
N GLU A 316 13.68 -21.22 13.15
CA GLU A 316 12.43 -20.68 12.58
C GLU A 316 11.30 -20.57 13.61
N LEU A 317 11.18 -21.53 14.53
CA LEU A 317 10.19 -21.50 15.60
C LEU A 317 10.52 -20.42 16.65
N GLU A 318 11.78 -20.27 17.01
CA GLU A 318 12.25 -19.28 17.98
C GLU A 318 12.14 -17.84 17.46
N GLU A 319 12.46 -17.61 16.19
CA GLU A 319 12.39 -16.28 15.58
C GLU A 319 10.97 -15.87 15.16
N ARG A 320 10.03 -16.83 15.04
CA ARG A 320 8.67 -16.58 14.53
C ARG A 320 7.92 -15.46 15.27
N PRO A 321 7.96 -15.35 16.62
CA PRO A 321 7.41 -14.21 17.34
C PRO A 321 7.96 -12.85 16.86
N PHE A 322 9.29 -12.71 16.83
CA PHE A 322 9.95 -11.49 16.40
C PHE A 322 9.59 -11.13 14.95
N VAL A 323 9.64 -12.11 14.05
CA VAL A 323 9.30 -11.90 12.64
C VAL A 323 7.85 -11.48 12.48
N SER A 324 6.92 -12.13 13.20
CA SER A 324 5.50 -11.79 13.18
C SER A 324 5.26 -10.35 13.64
N TRP A 325 5.92 -9.95 14.75
CA TRP A 325 5.89 -8.58 15.24
C TRP A 325 6.45 -7.57 14.24
N CYS A 326 7.62 -7.86 13.67
CA CYS A 326 8.32 -6.97 12.76
C CYS A 326 7.49 -6.72 11.49
N LEU A 327 6.96 -7.79 10.88
CA LEU A 327 6.12 -7.70 9.69
C LEU A 327 4.81 -6.97 9.96
N SER A 328 4.20 -7.21 11.13
CA SER A 328 2.98 -6.52 11.55
C SER A 328 3.22 -5.02 11.73
N THR A 329 4.34 -4.66 12.36
CA THR A 329 4.76 -3.26 12.57
C THR A 329 5.01 -2.56 11.24
N CYS A 330 5.76 -3.18 10.33
CA CYS A 330 5.98 -2.62 8.99
C CYS A 330 4.66 -2.40 8.24
N CYS A 331 3.73 -3.36 8.30
CA CYS A 331 2.41 -3.21 7.68
C CYS A 331 1.58 -2.09 8.33
N GLN A 332 1.63 -1.94 9.65
CA GLN A 332 0.98 -0.84 10.35
C GLN A 332 1.54 0.51 9.89
N ASN A 333 2.86 0.65 9.84
CA ASN A 333 3.56 1.85 9.38
C ASN A 333 3.22 2.20 7.93
N ILE A 334 3.22 1.20 7.03
CA ILE A 334 2.83 1.37 5.63
C ILE A 334 1.37 1.86 5.55
N SER A 335 0.46 1.26 6.31
CA SER A 335 -0.96 1.65 6.30
C SER A 335 -1.16 3.10 6.73
N GLN A 336 -0.46 3.53 7.79
CA GLN A 336 -0.50 4.89 8.31
C GLN A 336 0.05 5.91 7.29
N SER A 337 1.10 5.53 6.57
CA SER A 337 1.68 6.36 5.51
C SER A 337 0.76 6.46 4.30
N ILE A 338 0.07 5.37 3.91
CA ILE A 338 -0.96 5.41 2.87
C ILE A 338 -2.11 6.34 3.28
N ASP A 339 -2.55 6.32 4.54
CA ASP A 339 -3.57 7.28 5.02
C ASP A 339 -3.11 8.74 4.89
N ASN A 340 -1.80 9.02 5.02
CA ASN A 340 -1.24 10.35 4.77
C ASN A 340 -1.23 10.71 3.27
N LEU A 341 -0.92 9.73 2.40
CA LEU A 341 -1.06 9.89 0.95
C LEU A 341 -2.52 10.20 0.57
N GLU A 342 -3.48 9.47 1.14
CA GLU A 342 -4.91 9.70 0.93
C GLU A 342 -5.30 11.14 1.31
N LYS A 343 -4.86 11.63 2.49
CA LYS A 343 -5.11 13.01 2.94
C LYS A 343 -4.52 14.05 1.98
N SER A 344 -3.32 13.81 1.46
CA SER A 344 -2.70 14.67 0.44
C SER A 344 -3.54 14.71 -0.85
N MET A 345 -4.00 13.54 -1.29
CA MET A 345 -4.81 13.36 -2.49
C MET A 345 -6.24 13.92 -2.39
N LEU A 346 -6.82 14.05 -1.19
CA LEU A 346 -8.14 14.67 -1.00
C LEU A 346 -8.23 16.09 -1.58
N ASN A 347 -7.10 16.80 -1.62
CA ASN A 347 -7.02 18.15 -2.17
C ASN A 347 -6.87 18.17 -3.70
N LYS A 348 -6.57 17.02 -4.32
CA LYS A 348 -6.37 16.90 -5.77
C LYS A 348 -7.70 16.67 -6.48
N PRO A 349 -7.96 17.37 -7.60
CA PRO A 349 -9.17 17.17 -8.36
C PRO A 349 -9.22 15.75 -8.98
N TYR A 350 -10.42 15.25 -9.26
CA TYR A 350 -10.71 13.86 -9.62
C TYR A 350 -10.42 12.82 -8.51
N TYR A 351 -9.15 12.60 -8.16
CA TYR A 351 -8.76 11.56 -7.22
C TYR A 351 -9.27 11.79 -5.80
N GLY A 352 -9.27 13.04 -5.33
CA GLY A 352 -9.82 13.38 -4.03
C GLY A 352 -11.32 13.08 -3.91
N MET A 353 -12.09 13.17 -5.00
CA MET A 353 -13.50 12.76 -5.00
C MET A 353 -13.66 11.24 -4.91
N MET A 354 -12.78 10.48 -5.57
CA MET A 354 -12.81 9.02 -5.52
C MET A 354 -12.46 8.51 -4.13
N ILE A 355 -11.39 9.02 -3.51
CA ILE A 355 -11.04 8.67 -2.12
C ILE A 355 -12.18 9.03 -1.18
N LYS A 356 -12.71 10.26 -1.29
CA LYS A 356 -13.82 10.72 -0.45
C LYS A 356 -15.05 9.82 -0.59
N TYR A 357 -15.36 9.34 -1.79
CA TYR A 357 -16.47 8.41 -2.01
C TYR A 357 -16.31 7.14 -1.16
N TYR A 358 -15.13 6.50 -1.21
CA TYR A 358 -14.88 5.29 -0.42
C TYR A 358 -14.87 5.56 1.10
N GLN A 359 -14.23 6.64 1.55
CA GLN A 359 -14.21 7.02 2.97
C GLN A 359 -15.61 7.35 3.53
N THR A 360 -16.57 7.70 2.68
CA THR A 360 -17.96 7.94 3.10
C THR A 360 -18.82 6.68 3.18
N LEU A 361 -18.36 5.53 2.66
CA LEU A 361 -19.15 4.29 2.63
C LEU A 361 -19.55 3.80 4.02
N GLU A 362 -18.67 3.93 5.01
CA GLU A 362 -18.97 3.58 6.40
C GLU A 362 -20.11 4.43 6.99
N LYS A 363 -20.25 5.68 6.52
CA LYS A 363 -21.21 6.66 7.04
C LYS A 363 -22.52 6.68 6.27
N GLU A 364 -22.62 5.96 5.16
CA GLU A 364 -23.84 5.91 4.38
C GLU A 364 -24.99 5.28 5.17
N PRO A 365 -26.21 5.81 5.05
CA PRO A 365 -27.36 5.26 5.75
C PRO A 365 -27.80 3.92 5.12
N LEU A 366 -28.36 3.04 5.95
CA LEU A 366 -28.80 1.71 5.53
C LEU A 366 -30.21 1.69 4.91
N ASP A 367 -30.87 2.85 4.80
CA ASP A 367 -32.17 3.02 4.15
C ASP A 367 -32.07 3.11 2.61
N GLY A 368 -30.85 3.22 2.08
CA GLY A 368 -30.59 3.20 0.65
C GLY A 368 -31.00 1.87 0.00
N ILE A 369 -31.39 1.92 -1.28
CA ILE A 369 -31.92 0.77 -2.04
C ILE A 369 -31.00 -0.45 -1.98
N VAL A 370 -29.68 -0.26 -2.09
CA VAL A 370 -28.70 -1.36 -2.10
C VAL A 370 -28.60 -2.04 -0.74
N ALA A 371 -28.47 -1.24 0.33
CA ALA A 371 -28.39 -1.74 1.70
C ALA A 371 -29.69 -2.44 2.13
N SER A 372 -30.84 -1.82 1.86
CA SER A 372 -32.16 -2.40 2.15
C SER A 372 -32.41 -3.70 1.41
N THR A 373 -32.10 -3.78 0.11
CA THR A 373 -32.23 -5.03 -0.66
C THR A 373 -31.35 -6.15 -0.07
N SER A 374 -30.11 -5.82 0.31
CA SER A 374 -29.17 -6.79 0.89
C SER A 374 -29.65 -7.28 2.25
N TYR A 375 -30.12 -6.36 3.11
CA TYR A 375 -30.73 -6.69 4.40
C TYR A 375 -31.94 -7.62 4.23
N GLU A 376 -32.89 -7.29 3.36
CA GLU A 376 -34.10 -8.10 3.16
C GLU A 376 -33.78 -9.52 2.67
N TYR A 377 -32.84 -9.63 1.73
CA TYR A 377 -32.39 -10.92 1.21
C TYR A 377 -31.77 -11.78 2.33
N GLU A 378 -30.85 -11.19 3.07
CA GLU A 378 -30.12 -11.87 4.14
C GLU A 378 -31.04 -12.24 5.30
N LYS A 379 -31.90 -11.31 5.72
CA LYS A 379 -32.92 -11.53 6.74
C LYS A 379 -33.82 -12.71 6.40
N LYS A 380 -34.31 -12.79 5.16
CA LYS A 380 -35.15 -13.91 4.70
C LYS A 380 -34.40 -15.25 4.75
N ARG A 381 -33.11 -15.26 4.39
CA ARG A 381 -32.27 -16.46 4.46
C ARG A 381 -32.12 -16.94 5.91
N LEU A 382 -31.82 -16.01 6.82
CA LEU A 382 -31.60 -16.27 8.24
C LEU A 382 -32.89 -16.66 8.97
N ASP A 383 -34.02 -16.03 8.68
CA ASP A 383 -35.32 -16.39 9.27
C ASP A 383 -35.71 -17.83 8.89
N LYS A 384 -35.46 -18.25 7.65
CA LYS A 384 -35.66 -19.64 7.21
C LYS A 384 -34.73 -20.60 7.97
N LYS A 385 -33.50 -20.19 8.28
CA LYS A 385 -32.55 -20.98 9.08
C LYS A 385 -33.00 -21.08 10.54
N LEU A 386 -33.46 -19.98 11.13
CA LEU A 386 -33.96 -19.93 12.50
C LEU A 386 -35.19 -20.83 12.68
N ALA A 387 -36.13 -20.79 11.73
CA ALA A 387 -37.31 -21.66 11.75
C ALA A 387 -36.91 -23.14 11.79
N LYS A 388 -35.94 -23.55 10.95
CA LYS A 388 -35.40 -24.92 10.96
C LYS A 388 -34.75 -25.29 12.30
N GLN A 389 -33.98 -24.36 12.90
CA GLN A 389 -33.32 -24.59 14.19
C GLN A 389 -34.34 -24.76 15.33
N LYS A 390 -35.41 -23.96 15.32
CA LYS A 390 -36.51 -24.09 16.28
C LYS A 390 -37.28 -25.39 16.09
N GLU A 391 -37.52 -25.81 14.85
CA GLU A 391 -38.14 -27.11 14.56
C GLU A 391 -37.29 -28.28 15.05
N SER A 392 -35.97 -28.26 14.83
CA SER A 392 -35.07 -29.32 15.34
C SER A 392 -35.00 -29.33 16.86
N ALA A 393 -34.88 -28.16 17.50
CA ALA A 393 -34.86 -28.05 18.97
C ALA A 393 -36.18 -28.45 19.64
N SER A 394 -37.31 -28.43 18.91
CA SER A 394 -38.61 -28.90 19.43
C SER A 394 -38.83 -30.41 19.29
N ARG A 395 -37.92 -31.12 18.60
CA ARG A 395 -37.98 -32.58 18.38
C ARG A 395 -37.00 -33.37 19.25
N GLU A 396 -36.07 -32.68 19.90
CA GLU A 396 -35.24 -33.17 21.00
C GLU A 396 -35.96 -32.94 22.33
#